data_AF-H2ZGQ6-F1
#
_entry.id   AF-H2ZGQ6-F1
#
_cell.length_a   1.000
_cell.length_b   1.000
_cell.length_c   1.000
_cell.angle_alpha   90.00
_cell.angle_beta   90.00
_cell.angle_gamma   90.00
#
_symmetry.space_group_name_H-M   'P 1'
#
loop_
_entity.id
_entity.type
_entity.pdbx_description
1 polymer ?
#
loop_
_entity_poly.entity_id
_entity_poly.type
_entity_poly.pdbx_seq_one_letter_code
_entity_poly.pdbx_strand_id
1 'polypeptide(L)'
;MLERRKSRDDIVFQSGWRKTVKLMDLIRANVIRESRVLQLEHETITEEEVAKELKPYLIGKYPIAGIYNDVTGSKMSLFQAYKEKIISRGTALSLLEAQAAVGSIIDPYEGRSMGVSEALQQNLLDKNFAAVLARAERAVTGYKTRDSEEKLSLFQAMQKGLVVEKHGIRLLEAQIATGGVIDPVANHRLPVEIAFERGLFNERLHRTLEDPSDDTKGFLDPNTNENLTYIELIERCVEDPDTELLLLPLVRPDEKKYYEGGHLEETAIRTRMSVSKSRTTSSSSTEED
;
A
#
# COMPACT_ATOMS: atom_id res chain seq x y z
N MET A 1 7.44 -15.17 44.90
CA MET A 1 6.63 -14.24 44.08
C MET A 1 6.33 -14.97 42.77
N LEU A 2 5.06 -15.15 42.40
CA LEU A 2 4.74 -15.58 41.04
C LEU A 2 5.14 -14.44 40.10
N GLU A 3 6.04 -14.72 39.14
CA GLU A 3 6.31 -13.80 38.04
C GLU A 3 4.98 -13.45 37.38
N ARG A 4 4.65 -12.15 37.35
CA ARG A 4 3.45 -11.68 36.68
C ARG A 4 3.70 -11.86 35.19
N ARG A 5 3.01 -12.81 34.57
CA ARG A 5 3.11 -13.06 33.13
C ARG A 5 1.91 -12.47 32.44
N LYS A 6 2.15 -11.72 31.37
CA LYS A 6 1.08 -11.25 30.49
C LYS A 6 0.53 -12.42 29.70
N SER A 7 -0.80 -12.55 29.63
CA SER A 7 -1.43 -13.58 28.81
C SER A 7 -1.21 -13.29 27.33
N ARG A 8 -0.97 -14.32 26.51
CA ARG A 8 -0.87 -14.19 25.05
C ARG A 8 -2.12 -13.57 24.43
N ASP A 9 -3.28 -13.83 25.03
CA ASP A 9 -4.58 -13.31 24.56
C ASP A 9 -4.74 -11.80 24.79
N ASP A 10 -4.00 -11.23 25.74
CA ASP A 10 -4.04 -9.81 26.09
C ASP A 10 -3.03 -8.97 25.29
N ILE A 11 -2.13 -9.62 24.54
CA ILE A 11 -1.11 -8.94 23.74
C ILE A 11 -1.66 -8.66 22.34
N VAL A 12 -1.65 -7.39 21.99
CA VAL A 12 -2.18 -6.90 20.71
C VAL A 12 -1.25 -5.90 20.06
N PHE A 13 -1.34 -5.84 18.73
CA PHE A 13 -0.64 -4.91 17.86
C PHE A 13 -1.65 -4.13 17.03
N GLN A 14 -1.17 -3.15 16.26
CA GLN A 14 -1.98 -2.39 15.31
C GLN A 14 -1.49 -2.64 13.89
N SER A 15 -2.43 -2.83 12.97
CA SER A 15 -2.15 -2.92 11.54
C SER A 15 -1.97 -1.54 10.89
N GLY A 16 -1.43 -1.53 9.67
CA GLY A 16 -1.32 -0.30 8.85
C GLY A 16 -2.65 0.39 8.57
N TRP A 17 -3.76 -0.34 8.64
CA TRP A 17 -5.13 0.17 8.50
C TRP A 17 -5.85 0.35 9.86
N ARG A 18 -5.08 0.52 10.94
CA ARG A 18 -5.54 0.87 12.30
C ARG A 18 -6.56 -0.12 12.87
N LYS A 19 -6.33 -1.41 12.63
CA LYS A 19 -7.10 -2.51 13.22
C LYS A 19 -6.22 -3.31 14.18
N THR A 20 -6.84 -3.81 15.23
CA THR A 20 -6.19 -4.66 16.21
C THR A 20 -5.80 -6.00 15.59
N VAL A 21 -4.55 -6.40 15.83
CA VAL A 21 -3.97 -7.71 15.48
C VAL A 21 -3.63 -8.42 16.79
N LYS A 22 -4.12 -9.64 17.00
CA LYS A 22 -3.81 -10.40 18.22
C LYS A 22 -2.48 -11.13 18.07
N LEU A 23 -1.71 -11.25 19.16
CA LEU A 23 -0.49 -12.05 19.17
C LEU A 23 -0.74 -13.50 18.72
N MET A 24 -1.86 -14.08 19.14
CA MET A 24 -2.25 -15.44 18.73
C MET A 24 -2.46 -15.60 17.23
N ASP A 25 -2.84 -14.55 16.50
CA ASP A 25 -2.98 -14.60 15.04
C ASP A 25 -1.61 -14.60 14.35
N LEU A 26 -0.66 -13.82 14.88
CA LEU A 26 0.73 -13.76 14.43
C LEU A 26 1.46 -15.09 14.67
N ILE A 27 1.24 -15.73 15.83
CA ILE A 27 1.77 -17.07 16.13
C ILE A 27 1.20 -18.09 15.15
N ARG A 28 -0.12 -18.11 14.93
CA ARG A 28 -0.78 -19.00 13.97
C ARG A 28 -0.38 -18.76 12.52
N ALA A 29 0.20 -17.60 12.22
CA ALA A 29 0.74 -17.28 10.91
C ALA A 29 2.24 -17.56 10.80
N ASN A 30 2.88 -18.06 11.86
CA ASN A 30 4.31 -18.34 11.93
C ASN A 30 5.19 -17.13 11.57
N VAL A 31 4.74 -15.91 11.89
CA VAL A 31 5.49 -14.67 11.60
C VAL A 31 6.26 -14.13 12.80
N ILE A 32 6.03 -14.70 13.99
CA ILE A 32 6.74 -14.35 15.23
C ILE A 32 7.38 -15.61 15.83
N ARG A 33 8.62 -15.47 16.28
CA ARG A 33 9.35 -16.56 16.94
C ARG A 33 8.88 -16.74 18.38
N GLU A 34 8.81 -17.99 18.85
CA GLU A 34 8.42 -18.32 20.22
C GLU A 34 9.31 -17.62 21.28
N SER A 35 10.60 -17.42 20.99
CA SER A 35 11.48 -16.65 21.88
C SER A 35 10.99 -15.22 22.12
N ARG A 36 10.43 -14.57 21.10
CA ARG A 36 9.88 -13.22 21.20
C ARG A 36 8.54 -13.20 21.91
N VAL A 37 7.72 -14.23 21.70
CA VAL A 37 6.47 -14.46 22.45
C VAL A 37 6.76 -14.55 23.95
N LEU A 38 7.71 -15.41 24.36
CA LEU A 38 8.10 -15.56 25.76
C LEU A 38 8.64 -14.25 26.35
N GLN A 39 9.41 -13.48 25.58
CA GLN A 39 9.90 -12.18 26.03
C GLN A 39 8.77 -11.18 26.28
N LEU A 40 7.73 -11.17 25.44
CA LEU A 40 6.52 -10.35 25.64
C LEU A 40 5.71 -10.83 26.85
N GLU A 41 5.54 -12.14 27.02
CA GLU A 41 4.84 -12.72 28.19
C GLU A 41 5.53 -12.35 29.50
N HIS A 42 6.86 -12.24 29.50
CA HIS A 42 7.67 -11.84 30.65
C HIS A 42 7.92 -10.32 30.73
N GLU A 43 7.32 -9.53 29.83
CA GLU A 43 7.49 -8.07 29.76
C GLU A 43 8.97 -7.62 29.70
N THR A 44 9.85 -8.47 29.13
CA THR A 44 11.28 -8.18 28.93
C THR A 44 11.57 -7.45 27.62
N ILE A 45 10.57 -7.40 26.73
CA ILE A 45 10.54 -6.57 25.52
C ILE A 45 9.14 -5.98 25.39
N THR A 46 9.04 -4.80 24.79
CA THR A 46 7.76 -4.13 24.55
C THR A 46 7.10 -4.58 23.25
N GLU A 47 5.77 -4.43 23.16
CA GLU A 47 5.05 -4.62 21.91
C GLU A 47 5.51 -3.66 20.82
N GLU A 48 5.95 -2.45 21.18
CA GLU A 48 6.44 -1.46 20.20
C GLU A 48 7.73 -1.93 19.52
N GLU A 49 8.67 -2.49 20.29
CA GLU A 49 9.91 -3.04 19.74
C GLU A 49 9.63 -4.25 18.84
N VAL A 50 8.73 -5.14 19.25
CA VAL A 50 8.33 -6.29 18.43
C VAL A 50 7.56 -5.83 17.18
N ALA A 51 6.74 -4.79 17.28
CA ALA A 51 6.00 -4.24 16.14
C ALA A 51 6.94 -3.72 15.05
N LYS A 52 8.10 -3.14 15.41
CA LYS A 52 9.12 -2.70 14.46
C LYS A 52 9.67 -3.87 13.65
N GLU A 53 9.94 -5.00 14.29
CA GLU A 53 10.38 -6.24 13.63
C GLU A 53 9.28 -6.86 12.75
N LEU A 54 8.02 -6.75 13.19
CA LEU A 54 6.85 -7.26 12.49
C LEU A 54 6.26 -6.29 11.47
N LYS A 55 6.92 -5.14 11.22
CA LYS A 55 6.47 -4.11 10.26
C LYS A 55 6.04 -4.69 8.89
N PRO A 56 6.76 -5.66 8.29
CA PRO A 56 6.35 -6.26 7.01
C PRO A 56 4.97 -6.94 7.06
N TYR A 57 4.59 -7.50 8.21
CA TYR A 57 3.34 -8.22 8.38
C TYR A 57 2.21 -7.35 8.94
N LEU A 58 2.53 -6.40 9.81
CA LEU A 58 1.54 -5.49 10.41
C LEU A 58 1.15 -4.37 9.45
N ILE A 59 2.11 -3.84 8.70
CA ILE A 59 1.95 -2.64 7.87
C ILE A 59 2.23 -2.99 6.40
N GLY A 60 3.36 -3.63 6.13
CA GLY A 60 3.88 -3.85 4.78
C GLY A 60 4.77 -2.72 4.29
N LYS A 61 5.03 -2.70 2.99
CA LYS A 61 5.70 -1.61 2.27
C LYS A 61 4.66 -0.60 1.81
N TYR A 62 5.08 0.65 1.59
CA TYR A 62 4.18 1.66 1.05
C TYR A 62 3.81 1.34 -0.41
N PRO A 63 2.52 1.47 -0.79
CA PRO A 63 2.13 1.53 -2.20
C PRO A 63 2.65 2.82 -2.84
N ILE A 64 2.48 2.95 -4.16
CA ILE A 64 2.70 4.21 -4.88
C ILE A 64 1.81 5.30 -4.25
N ALA A 65 2.44 6.23 -3.54
CA ALA A 65 1.79 7.25 -2.71
C ALA A 65 1.26 8.44 -3.52
N GLY A 66 1.93 8.76 -4.62
CA GLY A 66 1.64 9.96 -5.38
C GLY A 66 2.48 10.08 -6.64
N ILE A 67 2.48 11.29 -7.18
CA ILE A 67 3.24 11.67 -8.36
C ILE A 67 4.33 12.64 -7.95
N TYR A 68 5.53 12.49 -8.52
CA TYR A 68 6.54 13.54 -8.54
C TYR A 68 6.58 14.19 -9.92
N ASN A 69 6.22 15.46 -10.03
CA ASN A 69 6.30 16.19 -11.29
C ASN A 69 7.70 16.80 -11.43
N ASP A 70 8.54 16.24 -12.30
CA ASP A 70 9.94 16.64 -12.47
C ASP A 70 10.09 17.95 -13.27
N VAL A 71 9.02 18.40 -13.94
CA VAL A 71 8.98 19.72 -14.59
C VAL A 71 8.88 20.82 -13.55
N THR A 72 7.97 20.67 -12.58
CA THR A 72 7.74 21.66 -11.51
C THR A 72 8.60 21.43 -10.28
N GLY A 73 9.17 20.23 -10.14
CA GLY A 73 9.89 19.79 -8.95
C GLY A 73 8.98 19.54 -7.74
N SER A 74 7.68 19.33 -7.95
CA SER A 74 6.69 19.18 -6.87
C SER A 74 6.12 17.77 -6.78
N LYS A 75 5.93 17.27 -5.55
CA LYS A 75 5.12 16.07 -5.29
C LYS A 75 3.65 16.42 -5.19
N MET A 76 2.76 15.46 -5.49
CA MET A 76 1.31 15.61 -5.39
C MET A 76 0.60 14.28 -5.17
N SER A 77 -0.60 14.34 -4.56
CA SER A 77 -1.45 13.16 -4.43
C SER A 77 -1.99 12.71 -5.79
N LEU A 78 -2.35 11.44 -5.89
CA LEU A 78 -2.94 10.87 -7.12
C LEU A 78 -4.26 11.57 -7.51
N PHE A 79 -5.07 11.94 -6.51
CA PHE A 79 -6.32 12.66 -6.75
C PHE A 79 -6.07 14.09 -7.23
N GLN A 80 -5.09 14.78 -6.67
CA GLN A 80 -4.69 16.11 -7.14
C GLN A 80 -4.14 16.06 -8.56
N ALA A 81 -3.26 15.10 -8.88
CA ALA A 81 -2.76 14.90 -10.23
C ALA A 81 -3.90 14.69 -11.25
N TYR A 82 -4.95 13.95 -10.87
CA TYR A 82 -6.16 13.85 -11.68
C TYR A 82 -6.90 15.18 -11.82
N LYS A 83 -7.10 15.92 -10.72
CA LYS A 83 -7.79 17.22 -10.72
C LYS A 83 -7.10 18.25 -11.62
N GLU A 84 -5.78 18.21 -11.66
CA GLU A 84 -4.93 19.05 -12.51
C GLU A 84 -4.77 18.50 -13.93
N LYS A 85 -5.43 17.39 -14.27
CA LYS A 85 -5.41 16.72 -15.59
C LYS A 85 -4.02 16.23 -16.01
N ILE A 86 -3.15 15.99 -15.03
CA ILE A 86 -1.80 15.48 -15.23
C ILE A 86 -1.86 13.97 -15.55
N ILE A 87 -2.75 13.24 -14.89
CA ILE A 87 -3.05 11.83 -15.19
C ILE A 87 -4.52 11.64 -15.50
N SER A 88 -4.82 10.58 -16.26
CA SER A 88 -6.21 10.22 -16.59
C SER A 88 -6.99 9.79 -15.34
N ARG A 89 -8.32 9.91 -15.38
CA ARG A 89 -9.20 9.40 -14.32
C ARG A 89 -9.00 7.90 -14.08
N GLY A 90 -8.80 7.13 -15.16
CA GLY A 90 -8.59 5.68 -15.08
C GLY A 90 -7.31 5.34 -14.32
N THR A 91 -6.20 5.99 -14.64
CA THR A 91 -4.90 5.83 -13.98
C THR A 91 -4.97 6.22 -12.50
N ALA A 92 -5.61 7.35 -12.19
CA ALA A 92 -5.77 7.78 -10.80
C ALA A 92 -6.62 6.79 -9.98
N LEU A 93 -7.73 6.31 -10.56
CA LEU A 93 -8.58 5.32 -9.90
C LEU A 93 -7.84 4.01 -9.67
N SER A 94 -7.13 3.46 -10.65
CA SER A 94 -6.42 2.19 -10.47
C SER A 94 -5.37 2.26 -9.36
N LEU A 95 -4.63 3.37 -9.28
CA LEU A 95 -3.59 3.57 -8.26
C LEU A 95 -4.19 3.83 -6.87
N LEU A 96 -5.27 4.60 -6.78
CA LEU A 96 -5.97 4.82 -5.51
C LEU A 96 -6.70 3.56 -5.02
N GLU A 97 -7.21 2.73 -5.92
CA GLU A 97 -7.79 1.43 -5.55
C GLU A 97 -6.71 0.50 -4.99
N ALA A 98 -5.50 0.51 -5.56
CA ALA A 98 -4.36 -0.22 -5.00
C ALA A 98 -4.02 0.27 -3.58
N GLN A 99 -3.94 1.59 -3.37
CA GLN A 99 -3.78 2.20 -2.04
C GLN A 99 -4.85 1.70 -1.04
N ALA A 100 -6.14 1.82 -1.41
CA ALA A 100 -7.25 1.37 -0.57
C ALA A 100 -7.18 -0.15 -0.27
N ALA A 101 -6.80 -0.97 -1.26
CA ALA A 101 -6.73 -2.42 -1.12
C ALA A 101 -5.54 -2.92 -0.30
N VAL A 102 -4.55 -2.06 -0.02
CA VAL A 102 -3.43 -2.35 0.91
C VAL A 102 -3.58 -1.66 2.26
N GLY A 103 -4.64 -0.87 2.43
CA GLY A 103 -5.15 -0.45 3.74
C GLY A 103 -5.21 1.04 4.00
N SER A 104 -4.68 1.88 3.12
CA SER A 104 -4.71 3.33 3.35
C SER A 104 -4.66 4.14 2.06
N ILE A 105 -5.43 5.23 2.05
CA ILE A 105 -5.20 6.37 1.16
C ILE A 105 -4.06 7.20 1.76
N ILE A 106 -3.11 7.59 0.91
CA ILE A 106 -1.89 8.27 1.34
C ILE A 106 -1.93 9.74 0.95
N ASP A 107 -1.59 10.59 1.92
CA ASP A 107 -1.23 11.98 1.71
C ASP A 107 0.30 12.08 1.59
N PRO A 108 0.86 12.24 0.37
CA PRO A 108 2.30 12.26 0.17
C PRO A 108 2.98 13.53 0.73
N TYR A 109 2.22 14.57 1.08
CA TYR A 109 2.79 15.79 1.64
C TYR A 109 3.18 15.61 3.10
N GLU A 110 2.23 15.14 3.91
CA GLU A 110 2.40 14.96 5.35
C GLU A 110 2.86 13.54 5.74
N GLY A 111 2.98 12.62 4.79
CA GLY A 111 3.34 11.23 5.08
C GLY A 111 2.24 10.45 5.82
N ARG A 112 1.00 10.95 5.79
CA ARG A 112 -0.12 10.35 6.53
C ARG A 112 -0.83 9.29 5.72
N SER A 113 -1.23 8.23 6.41
CA SER A 113 -2.08 7.16 5.87
C SER A 113 -3.41 7.14 6.60
N MET A 114 -4.52 7.03 5.86
CA MET A 114 -5.86 7.08 6.42
C MET A 114 -6.86 6.21 5.65
N GLY A 115 -8.00 5.90 6.28
CA GLY A 115 -9.09 5.19 5.60
C GLY A 115 -9.80 6.07 4.57
N VAL A 116 -10.55 5.45 3.65
CA VAL A 116 -11.23 6.16 2.55
C VAL A 116 -12.20 7.23 3.08
N SER A 117 -12.92 6.92 4.17
CA SER A 117 -13.88 7.86 4.78
C SER A 117 -13.19 9.08 5.38
N GLU A 118 -12.01 8.89 5.99
CA GLU A 118 -11.21 9.98 6.57
C GLU A 118 -10.60 10.85 5.46
N ALA A 119 -10.08 10.23 4.40
CA ALA A 119 -9.57 10.95 3.22
C ALA A 119 -10.65 11.83 2.55
N LEU A 120 -11.91 11.35 2.49
CA LEU A 120 -13.03 12.16 2.02
C LEU A 120 -13.31 13.37 2.93
N GLN A 121 -13.27 13.18 4.25
CA GLN A 121 -13.50 14.27 5.22
C GLN A 121 -12.39 15.33 5.16
N GLN A 122 -11.16 14.92 4.89
CA GLN A 122 -10.00 15.81 4.73
C GLN A 122 -9.88 16.40 3.31
N ASN A 123 -10.87 16.19 2.43
CA ASN A 123 -10.89 16.68 1.05
C ASN A 123 -9.73 16.16 0.16
N LEU A 124 -9.12 15.03 0.54
CA LEU A 124 -8.13 14.34 -0.30
C LEU A 124 -8.80 13.54 -1.44
N LEU A 125 -10.11 13.36 -1.37
CA LEU A 125 -10.94 12.67 -2.37
C LEU A 125 -12.28 13.37 -2.53
N ASP A 126 -12.93 13.20 -3.69
CA ASP A 126 -14.35 13.53 -3.84
C ASP A 126 -15.27 12.31 -3.55
N LYS A 127 -16.58 12.57 -3.48
CA LYS A 127 -17.59 11.53 -3.22
C LYS A 127 -17.60 10.42 -4.27
N ASN A 128 -17.26 10.72 -5.52
CA ASN A 128 -17.29 9.74 -6.60
C ASN A 128 -16.11 8.77 -6.47
N PHE A 129 -14.92 9.29 -6.17
CA PHE A 129 -13.75 8.46 -5.88
C PHE A 129 -13.98 7.66 -4.59
N ALA A 130 -14.41 8.31 -3.50
CA ALA A 130 -14.65 7.61 -2.24
C ALA A 130 -15.63 6.43 -2.37
N ALA A 131 -16.70 6.57 -3.16
CA ALA A 131 -17.65 5.48 -3.40
C ALA A 131 -17.05 4.28 -4.13
N VAL A 132 -16.09 4.49 -5.02
CA VAL A 132 -15.36 3.41 -5.71
C VAL A 132 -14.32 2.81 -4.77
N LEU A 133 -13.52 3.64 -4.13
CA LEU A 133 -12.42 3.23 -3.25
C LEU A 133 -12.90 2.47 -2.01
N ALA A 134 -14.07 2.81 -1.46
CA ALA A 134 -14.69 2.04 -0.38
C ALA A 134 -14.97 0.58 -0.77
N ARG A 135 -15.14 0.28 -2.07
CA ARG A 135 -15.30 -1.12 -2.52
C ARG A 135 -13.96 -1.86 -2.54
N ALA A 136 -12.88 -1.18 -2.88
CA ALA A 136 -11.52 -1.71 -2.87
C ALA A 136 -10.97 -1.86 -1.43
N GLU A 137 -11.30 -0.95 -0.52
CA GLU A 137 -10.96 -1.01 0.92
C GLU A 137 -11.53 -2.27 1.62
N ARG A 138 -12.55 -2.91 1.03
CA ARG A 138 -13.04 -4.22 1.50
C ARG A 138 -12.02 -5.35 1.33
N ALA A 139 -11.00 -5.18 0.48
CA ALA A 139 -9.89 -6.10 0.38
C ALA A 139 -9.09 -6.20 1.69
N VAL A 140 -9.14 -5.20 2.57
CA VAL A 140 -8.52 -5.26 3.91
C VAL A 140 -9.54 -5.38 5.04
N THR A 141 -10.74 -4.82 4.88
CA THR A 141 -11.76 -4.82 5.94
C THR A 141 -12.69 -6.05 5.92
N GLY A 142 -12.68 -6.78 4.79
CA GLY A 142 -13.47 -7.98 4.54
C GLY A 142 -14.72 -7.72 3.71
N TYR A 143 -15.03 -8.63 2.79
CA TYR A 143 -16.28 -8.63 2.05
C TYR A 143 -17.36 -9.38 2.83
N LYS A 144 -18.58 -8.85 2.85
CA LYS A 144 -19.74 -9.49 3.49
C LYS A 144 -20.85 -9.74 2.48
N THR A 145 -21.56 -10.85 2.64
CA THR A 145 -22.79 -11.14 1.90
C THR A 145 -24.02 -10.71 2.71
N ARG A 146 -25.18 -10.53 2.07
CA ARG A 146 -26.41 -10.16 2.79
C ARG A 146 -26.83 -11.20 3.83
N ASP A 147 -26.49 -12.46 3.58
CA ASP A 147 -26.97 -13.61 4.36
C ASP A 147 -25.94 -14.10 5.40
N SER A 148 -24.79 -13.42 5.55
CA SER A 148 -23.75 -13.83 6.50
C SER A 148 -22.93 -12.63 6.98
N GLU A 149 -22.66 -12.59 8.28
CA GLU A 149 -21.73 -11.65 8.90
C GLU A 149 -20.25 -12.05 8.75
N GLU A 150 -20.00 -13.24 8.17
CA GLU A 150 -18.66 -13.72 7.86
C GLU A 150 -17.93 -12.73 6.94
N LYS A 151 -16.71 -12.38 7.33
CA LYS A 151 -15.81 -11.59 6.49
C LYS A 151 -15.03 -12.52 5.57
N LEU A 152 -15.20 -12.31 4.28
CA LEU A 152 -14.46 -13.00 3.23
C LEU A 152 -13.22 -12.19 2.85
N SER A 153 -12.12 -12.88 2.58
CA SER A 153 -10.96 -12.26 1.92
C SER A 153 -11.28 -11.85 0.48
N LEU A 154 -10.41 -11.04 -0.11
CA LEU A 154 -10.51 -10.66 -1.52
C LEU A 154 -10.59 -11.89 -2.44
N PHE A 155 -9.73 -12.88 -2.22
CA PHE A 155 -9.72 -14.11 -3.00
C PHE A 155 -11.02 -14.92 -2.85
N GLN A 156 -11.51 -15.09 -1.62
CA GLN A 156 -12.78 -15.77 -1.37
C GLN A 156 -13.97 -15.01 -1.98
N ALA A 157 -13.93 -13.68 -1.96
CA ALA A 157 -14.93 -12.84 -2.60
C ALA A 157 -14.92 -13.00 -4.14
N MET A 158 -13.74 -13.17 -4.75
CA MET A 158 -13.61 -13.51 -6.18
C MET A 158 -14.22 -14.89 -6.48
N GLN A 159 -13.92 -15.90 -5.66
CA GLN A 159 -14.48 -17.25 -5.84
C GLN A 159 -16.01 -17.28 -5.76
N LYS A 160 -16.61 -16.42 -4.93
CA LYS A 160 -18.06 -16.26 -4.80
C LYS A 160 -18.67 -15.26 -5.81
N GLY A 161 -17.89 -14.72 -6.73
CA GLY A 161 -18.36 -13.77 -7.75
C GLY A 161 -18.75 -12.39 -7.22
N LEU A 162 -18.38 -12.05 -5.98
CA LEU A 162 -18.61 -10.72 -5.40
C LEU A 162 -17.64 -9.66 -5.97
N VAL A 163 -16.50 -10.12 -6.47
CA VAL A 163 -15.46 -9.31 -7.10
C VAL A 163 -15.13 -9.95 -8.45
N VAL A 164 -15.18 -9.16 -9.52
CA VAL A 164 -14.79 -9.60 -10.87
C VAL A 164 -13.32 -10.02 -10.86
N GLU A 165 -13.00 -11.19 -11.43
CA GLU A 165 -11.66 -11.80 -11.34
C GLU A 165 -10.56 -10.81 -11.77
N LYS A 166 -10.63 -10.22 -12.97
CA LYS A 166 -9.61 -9.25 -13.45
C LYS A 166 -9.37 -8.07 -12.48
N HIS A 167 -10.43 -7.55 -11.86
CA HIS A 167 -10.29 -6.49 -10.86
C HIS A 167 -9.65 -7.01 -9.57
N GLY A 168 -10.06 -8.19 -9.10
CA GLY A 168 -9.49 -8.82 -7.91
C GLY A 168 -8.02 -9.20 -8.05
N ILE A 169 -7.60 -9.68 -9.22
CA ILE A 169 -6.19 -9.98 -9.55
C ILE A 169 -5.33 -8.74 -9.34
N ARG A 170 -5.74 -7.59 -9.90
CA ARG A 170 -5.04 -6.31 -9.74
C ARG A 170 -4.87 -5.88 -8.28
N LEU A 171 -5.90 -6.08 -7.46
CA LEU A 171 -5.83 -5.73 -6.03
C LEU A 171 -4.94 -6.71 -5.24
N LEU A 172 -4.98 -8.01 -5.57
CA LEU A 172 -4.10 -9.02 -4.96
C LEU A 172 -2.63 -8.79 -5.30
N GLU A 173 -2.35 -8.41 -6.53
CA GLU A 173 -1.02 -8.03 -6.98
C GLU A 173 -0.46 -6.86 -6.15
N ALA A 174 -1.27 -5.82 -5.92
CA ALA A 174 -0.88 -4.70 -5.06
C ALA A 174 -0.60 -5.14 -3.60
N GLN A 175 -1.39 -6.06 -3.04
CA GLN A 175 -1.13 -6.63 -1.72
C GLN A 175 0.20 -7.39 -1.68
N ILE A 176 0.46 -8.26 -2.66
CA ILE A 176 1.68 -9.07 -2.72
C ILE A 176 2.91 -8.19 -2.89
N ALA A 177 2.89 -7.23 -3.83
CA ALA A 177 3.97 -6.28 -4.04
C ALA A 177 4.30 -5.45 -2.79
N THR A 178 3.32 -5.21 -1.93
CA THR A 178 3.46 -4.44 -0.69
C THR A 178 3.65 -5.29 0.57
N GLY A 179 3.92 -6.59 0.45
CA GLY A 179 4.35 -7.43 1.57
C GLY A 179 3.51 -8.67 1.85
N GLY A 180 2.51 -8.97 1.02
CA GLY A 180 1.76 -10.24 1.10
C GLY A 180 0.24 -10.06 1.17
N VAL A 181 -0.46 -11.19 1.08
CA VAL A 181 -1.93 -11.28 1.08
C VAL A 181 -2.47 -10.83 2.44
N ILE A 182 -3.58 -10.08 2.44
CA ILE A 182 -4.18 -9.58 3.68
C ILE A 182 -5.27 -10.52 4.19
N ASP A 183 -5.19 -10.87 5.47
CA ASP A 183 -6.26 -11.57 6.20
C ASP A 183 -7.20 -10.52 6.84
N PRO A 184 -8.45 -10.37 6.38
CA PRO A 184 -9.37 -9.34 6.89
C PRO A 184 -9.99 -9.68 8.25
N VAL A 185 -9.78 -10.91 8.75
CA VAL A 185 -10.23 -11.34 10.07
C VAL A 185 -9.12 -11.09 11.09
N ALA A 186 -7.89 -11.53 10.77
CA ALA A 186 -6.73 -11.35 11.62
C ALA A 186 -6.09 -9.96 11.53
N ASN A 187 -6.46 -9.17 10.52
CA ASN A 187 -5.99 -7.80 10.25
C ASN A 187 -4.48 -7.67 10.04
N HIS A 188 -3.81 -8.68 9.50
CA HIS A 188 -2.40 -8.59 9.15
C HIS A 188 -2.12 -9.28 7.81
N ARG A 189 -0.93 -9.03 7.26
CA ARG A 189 -0.43 -9.67 6.05
C ARG A 189 0.11 -11.05 6.37
N LEU A 190 -0.08 -11.98 5.44
CA LEU A 190 0.38 -13.35 5.53
C LEU A 190 1.50 -13.60 4.51
N PRO A 191 2.49 -14.43 4.88
CA PRO A 191 3.32 -15.11 3.89
C PRO A 191 2.44 -15.87 2.89
N VAL A 192 2.93 -16.00 1.65
CA VAL A 192 2.16 -16.62 0.55
C VAL A 192 1.79 -18.06 0.87
N GLU A 193 2.71 -18.81 1.49
CA GLU A 193 2.52 -20.22 1.87
C GLU A 193 1.38 -20.36 2.88
N ILE A 194 1.35 -19.49 3.89
CA ILE A 194 0.28 -19.46 4.91
C ILE A 194 -1.05 -19.02 4.30
N ALA A 195 -1.01 -18.09 3.33
CA ALA A 195 -2.21 -17.67 2.61
C ALA A 195 -2.82 -18.82 1.78
N PHE A 196 -1.99 -19.71 1.22
CA PHE A 196 -2.46 -20.94 0.56
C PHE A 196 -3.10 -21.91 1.55
N GLU A 197 -2.44 -22.19 2.67
CA GLU A 197 -2.95 -23.11 3.71
C GLU A 197 -4.32 -22.66 4.25
N ARG A 198 -4.52 -21.35 4.40
CA ARG A 198 -5.79 -20.75 4.87
C ARG A 198 -6.84 -20.58 3.78
N GLY A 199 -6.54 -20.94 2.53
CA GLY A 199 -7.44 -20.74 1.39
C GLY A 199 -7.75 -19.26 1.11
N LEU A 200 -6.84 -18.35 1.50
CA LEU A 200 -6.94 -16.92 1.22
C LEU A 200 -6.22 -16.54 -0.08
N PHE A 201 -5.51 -17.48 -0.68
CA PHE A 201 -4.85 -17.39 -1.97
C PHE A 201 -4.69 -18.79 -2.55
N ASN A 202 -4.27 -18.95 -3.82
CA ASN A 202 -3.98 -20.27 -4.39
C ASN A 202 -2.83 -20.25 -5.39
N GLU A 203 -2.22 -21.43 -5.61
CA GLU A 203 -1.09 -21.58 -6.53
C GLU A 203 -1.42 -21.19 -7.97
N ARG A 204 -2.65 -21.45 -8.44
CA ARG A 204 -3.06 -21.10 -9.80
C ARG A 204 -2.89 -19.60 -10.02
N LEU A 205 -3.44 -18.80 -9.12
CA LEU A 205 -3.40 -17.36 -9.22
C LEU A 205 -1.99 -16.82 -8.93
N HIS A 206 -1.24 -17.46 -8.03
CA HIS A 206 0.16 -17.13 -7.82
C HIS A 206 0.98 -17.27 -9.11
N ARG A 207 0.86 -18.39 -9.83
CA ARG A 207 1.51 -18.57 -11.14
C ARG A 207 1.06 -17.54 -12.16
N THR A 208 -0.22 -17.15 -12.16
CA THR A 208 -0.71 -16.08 -13.03
C THR A 208 -0.05 -14.74 -12.70
N LEU A 209 0.22 -14.44 -11.42
CA LEU A 209 0.91 -13.21 -11.03
C LEU A 209 2.43 -13.25 -11.30
N GLU A 210 3.04 -14.44 -11.32
CA GLU A 210 4.44 -14.62 -11.70
C GLU A 210 4.68 -14.50 -13.21
N ASP A 211 3.68 -14.81 -14.04
CA ASP A 211 3.73 -14.67 -15.49
C ASP A 211 3.11 -13.31 -15.92
N PRO A 212 3.92 -12.32 -16.33
CA PRO A 212 3.45 -10.98 -16.72
C PRO A 212 2.76 -10.98 -18.10
N SER A 213 1.71 -11.79 -18.23
CA SER A 213 0.77 -11.79 -19.35
C SER A 213 -0.10 -10.52 -19.36
N ASP A 214 -0.81 -10.28 -20.46
CA ASP A 214 -1.68 -9.09 -20.59
C ASP A 214 -2.80 -9.02 -19.53
N ASP A 215 -3.20 -10.17 -18.98
CA ASP A 215 -4.27 -10.23 -17.98
C ASP A 215 -3.87 -9.71 -16.59
N THR A 216 -2.58 -9.65 -16.27
CA THR A 216 -2.06 -9.09 -15.01
C THR A 216 -1.61 -7.64 -15.11
N LYS A 217 -1.45 -7.12 -16.33
CA LYS A 217 -1.01 -5.73 -16.59
C LYS A 217 -2.16 -4.73 -16.38
N GLY A 218 -2.53 -4.55 -15.11
CA GLY A 218 -3.69 -3.77 -14.69
C GLY A 218 -3.46 -2.28 -14.45
N PHE A 219 -2.20 -1.81 -14.55
CA PHE A 219 -1.79 -0.43 -14.27
C PHE A 219 -1.17 0.22 -15.52
N LEU A 220 -1.34 1.53 -15.66
CA LEU A 220 -0.82 2.28 -16.80
C LEU A 220 0.29 3.23 -16.33
N ASP A 221 1.45 3.18 -16.98
CA ASP A 221 2.47 4.21 -16.80
C ASP A 221 2.09 5.47 -17.60
N PRO A 222 1.87 6.63 -16.95
CA PRO A 222 1.49 7.87 -17.61
C PRO A 222 2.59 8.46 -18.51
N ASN A 223 3.86 8.05 -18.35
CA ASN A 223 4.93 8.50 -19.22
C ASN A 223 4.88 7.74 -20.56
N THR A 224 4.89 6.41 -20.52
CA THR A 224 5.01 5.55 -21.72
C THR A 224 3.67 5.13 -22.33
N ASN A 225 2.58 5.22 -21.57
CA ASN A 225 1.27 4.60 -21.86
C ASN A 225 1.33 3.07 -21.96
N GLU A 226 2.33 2.44 -21.36
CA GLU A 226 2.42 0.98 -21.27
C GLU A 226 1.52 0.45 -20.15
N ASN A 227 0.85 -0.68 -20.40
CA ASN A 227 0.21 -1.46 -19.35
C ASN A 227 1.27 -2.30 -18.64
N LEU A 228 1.27 -2.27 -17.31
CA LEU A 228 2.26 -2.89 -16.44
C LEU A 228 1.56 -3.60 -15.27
N THR A 229 2.27 -4.57 -14.73
CA THR A 229 2.06 -5.11 -13.39
C THR A 229 2.31 -4.00 -12.35
N TYR A 230 1.78 -4.18 -11.15
CA TYR A 230 2.03 -3.21 -10.07
C TYR A 230 3.50 -3.20 -9.64
N ILE A 231 4.18 -4.36 -9.69
CA ILE A 231 5.60 -4.48 -9.36
C ILE A 231 6.44 -3.73 -10.39
N GLU A 232 6.22 -3.97 -11.69
CA GLU A 232 6.91 -3.22 -12.75
C GLU A 232 6.70 -1.71 -12.61
N LEU A 233 5.51 -1.25 -12.18
CA LEU A 233 5.26 0.17 -11.97
C LEU A 233 5.94 0.72 -10.71
N ILE A 234 6.02 -0.06 -9.62
CA ILE A 234 6.78 0.30 -8.41
C ILE A 234 8.27 0.45 -8.73
N GLU A 235 8.82 -0.39 -9.59
CA GLU A 235 10.24 -0.31 -10.01
C GLU A 235 10.55 0.99 -10.77
N ARG A 236 9.53 1.65 -11.33
CA ARG A 236 9.64 2.97 -11.98
C ARG A 236 9.49 4.14 -10.99
N CYS A 237 9.13 3.89 -9.74
CA CYS A 237 8.98 4.93 -8.72
C CYS A 237 10.31 5.36 -8.12
N VAL A 238 10.32 6.56 -7.56
CA VAL A 238 11.41 7.12 -6.76
C VAL A 238 10.94 7.30 -5.32
N GLU A 239 11.83 7.08 -4.36
CA GLU A 239 11.55 7.28 -2.95
C GLU A 239 11.71 8.77 -2.58
N ASP A 240 10.70 9.34 -1.93
CA ASP A 240 10.77 10.69 -1.37
C ASP A 240 11.69 10.70 -0.15
N PRO A 241 12.83 11.44 -0.17
CA PRO A 241 13.79 11.42 0.93
C PRO A 241 13.23 11.97 2.25
N ASP A 242 12.13 12.72 2.23
CA ASP A 242 11.53 13.28 3.44
C ASP A 242 10.49 12.34 4.09
N THR A 243 9.82 11.50 3.30
CA THR A 243 8.70 10.68 3.78
C THR A 243 8.89 9.18 3.59
N GLU A 244 9.96 8.77 2.88
CA GLU A 244 10.21 7.37 2.45
C GLU A 244 9.08 6.79 1.59
N LEU A 245 8.21 7.65 1.03
CA LEU A 245 7.08 7.24 0.21
C LEU A 245 7.50 7.10 -1.25
N LEU A 246 6.92 6.10 -1.93
CA LEU A 246 7.12 5.89 -3.35
C LEU A 246 6.30 6.90 -4.17
N LEU A 247 6.96 7.67 -5.02
CA LEU A 247 6.35 8.60 -5.96
C LEU A 247 6.64 8.15 -7.39
N LEU A 248 5.61 8.11 -8.23
CA LEU A 248 5.78 7.85 -9.66
C LEU A 248 6.24 9.15 -10.34
N PRO A 249 7.44 9.20 -10.93
CA PRO A 249 7.93 10.41 -11.57
C PRO A 249 7.19 10.66 -12.88
N LEU A 250 6.81 11.91 -13.12
CA LEU A 250 6.42 12.41 -14.43
C LEU A 250 7.58 13.18 -15.02
N VAL A 251 8.11 12.62 -16.09
CA VAL A 251 9.38 13.04 -16.65
C VAL A 251 9.17 14.24 -17.57
N ARG A 252 10.23 15.03 -17.73
CA ARG A 252 10.16 16.20 -18.60
C ARG A 252 9.93 15.77 -20.06
N PRO A 253 9.17 16.53 -20.87
CA PRO A 253 8.87 16.14 -22.24
C PRO A 253 10.10 15.89 -23.11
N ASP A 254 11.18 16.65 -22.89
CA ASP A 254 12.47 16.52 -23.59
C ASP A 254 13.30 15.31 -23.13
N GLU A 255 13.05 14.84 -21.91
CA GLU A 255 13.69 13.65 -21.32
C GLU A 255 12.88 12.36 -21.56
N LYS A 256 11.65 12.46 -22.07
CA LYS A 256 10.76 11.31 -22.32
C LYS A 256 11.39 10.22 -23.19
N LYS A 257 12.23 10.60 -24.15
CA LYS A 257 13.00 9.68 -25.02
C LYS A 257 14.08 8.88 -24.29
N TYR A 258 14.49 9.31 -23.09
CA TYR A 258 15.45 8.60 -22.25
C TYR A 258 14.74 7.77 -21.17
N TYR A 259 13.41 7.76 -21.16
CA TYR A 259 12.57 6.96 -20.28
C TYR A 259 12.12 5.66 -20.96
N GLU A 260 12.96 5.11 -21.86
CA GLU A 260 12.69 3.82 -22.50
C GLU A 260 12.80 2.70 -21.46
N GLY A 261 11.76 1.85 -21.38
CA GLY A 261 11.66 0.81 -20.34
C GLY A 261 11.27 1.32 -18.95
N GLY A 262 10.95 2.61 -18.79
CA GLY A 262 10.45 3.17 -17.53
C GLY A 262 11.50 3.72 -16.56
N HIS A 263 12.77 3.80 -16.99
CA HIS A 263 13.85 4.29 -16.14
C HIS A 263 14.56 5.47 -16.81
N LEU A 264 14.48 6.64 -16.17
CA LEU A 264 15.56 7.63 -16.23
C LEU A 264 16.60 7.25 -15.18
N GLU A 265 17.83 7.77 -15.28
CA GLU A 265 18.81 7.60 -14.21
C GLU A 265 18.18 8.05 -12.88
N GLU A 266 17.91 7.08 -12.00
CA GLU A 266 17.24 7.31 -10.72
C GLU A 266 17.97 8.36 -9.89
N THR A 267 19.30 8.37 -10.00
CA THR A 267 20.20 9.37 -9.43
C THR A 267 19.89 10.79 -9.91
N ALA A 268 19.52 11.00 -11.18
CA ALA A 268 19.21 12.31 -11.71
C ALA A 268 17.90 12.87 -11.11
N ILE A 269 16.83 12.05 -11.07
CA ILE A 269 15.54 12.44 -10.47
C ILE A 269 15.70 12.67 -8.96
N ARG A 270 16.36 11.75 -8.23
CA ARG A 270 16.63 11.90 -6.79
C ARG A 270 17.45 13.15 -6.47
N THR A 271 18.46 13.45 -7.29
CA THR A 271 19.27 14.67 -7.15
C THR A 271 18.38 15.91 -7.29
N ARG A 272 17.50 15.95 -8.32
CA ARG A 272 16.58 17.07 -8.54
C ARG A 272 15.57 17.22 -7.40
N MET A 273 15.01 16.12 -6.90
CA MET A 273 14.14 16.13 -5.70
C MET A 273 14.84 16.77 -4.50
N SER A 274 16.11 16.44 -4.27
CA SER A 274 16.91 17.00 -3.19
C SER A 274 17.29 18.48 -3.40
N VAL A 275 17.41 18.94 -4.65
CA VAL A 275 17.72 20.34 -4.99
C VAL A 275 16.48 21.24 -4.91
N SER A 276 15.29 20.76 -5.30
CA SER A 276 14.04 21.53 -5.14
C SER A 276 13.77 21.91 -3.69
N LYS A 277 14.22 21.07 -2.75
CA LYS A 277 14.19 21.31 -1.30
C LYS A 277 15.03 22.52 -0.88
N SER A 278 16.28 22.64 -1.33
CA SER A 278 17.16 23.74 -0.90
C SER A 278 16.61 25.11 -1.30
N ARG A 279 15.94 25.18 -2.46
CA ARG A 279 15.27 26.40 -2.95
C ARG A 279 14.05 26.79 -2.10
N THR A 280 13.19 25.83 -1.72
CA THR A 280 12.00 26.11 -0.91
C THR A 280 12.35 26.49 0.53
N THR A 281 13.39 25.89 1.11
CA THR A 281 13.87 26.28 2.45
C THR A 281 14.56 27.66 2.47
N SER A 282 15.19 28.06 1.36
CA SER A 282 15.82 29.40 1.26
C SER A 282 14.82 30.54 1.03
N SER A 283 13.66 30.25 0.43
CA SER A 283 12.60 31.24 0.22
C SER A 283 11.72 31.47 1.45
N SER A 284 11.67 30.51 2.39
CA SER A 284 10.93 30.67 3.66
C SER A 284 11.71 31.43 4.74
N SER A 285 12.99 31.71 4.53
CA SER A 285 13.86 32.40 5.50
C SER A 285 14.15 33.87 5.15
N THR A 286 13.35 34.49 4.25
CA THR A 286 13.53 35.89 3.81
C THR A 286 12.29 36.79 4.00
N GLU A 287 11.28 36.35 4.74
CA GLU A 287 10.07 37.16 5.06
C GLU A 287 9.92 37.56 6.54
N GLU A 288 10.97 37.43 7.35
CA GLU A 288 11.04 38.06 8.67
C GLU A 288 12.25 39.00 8.73
N ASP A 289 12.05 40.25 8.30
CA ASP A 289 12.73 41.45 8.80
C ASP A 289 12.02 42.72 8.30
#